data_AF-I2H4I8-F1
#
_entry.id   AF-I2H4I8-F1
#
_cell.length_a   1.000
_cell.length_b   1.000
_cell.length_c   1.000
_cell.angle_alpha   90.00
_cell.angle_beta   90.00
_cell.angle_gamma   90.00
#
_symmetry.space_group_name_H-M   'P 1'
#
loop_
_entity.id
_entity.type
_entity.pdbx_description
1 polymer ?
#
loop_
_entity_poly.entity_id
_entity_poly.type
_entity_poly.pdbx_seq_one_letter_code
_entity_poly.pdbx_strand_id
1 'polypeptide(L)'
;MYVPAKAYSTWVQTELNKDYISLYNIVECTLSKGIQTDHEIYENILDALYNISFDGNTDASIFRSTTLGLRNKARELDISISDDWISRRILKSLKGNYAGINADYLKISGSYDLEELLFTIQKKSSEIAGLSKNF
;
A
#
# COMPACT_ATOMS: atom_id res chain seq x y z
N MET A 1 31.79 11.29 -1.26
CA MET A 1 32.20 10.68 -2.55
C MET A 1 32.17 11.78 -3.60
N TYR A 2 33.30 12.14 -4.22
CA TYR A 2 33.40 13.20 -5.23
C TYR A 2 33.33 12.58 -6.63
N VAL A 3 32.38 13.00 -7.46
CA VAL A 3 32.26 12.56 -8.85
C VAL A 3 32.79 13.67 -9.76
N PRO A 4 33.80 13.40 -10.62
CA PRO A 4 34.40 14.43 -11.47
C PRO A 4 33.42 14.97 -12.52
N ALA A 5 33.47 16.29 -12.78
CA ALA A 5 32.54 16.98 -13.70
C ALA A 5 32.49 16.39 -15.13
N LYS A 6 33.56 15.75 -15.59
CA LYS A 6 33.65 15.07 -16.88
C LYS A 6 32.79 13.79 -16.99
N ALA A 7 32.22 13.32 -15.88
CA ALA A 7 31.33 12.16 -15.86
C ALA A 7 29.89 12.50 -16.29
N TYR A 8 29.54 13.79 -16.39
CA TYR A 8 28.22 14.24 -16.80
C TYR A 8 28.15 14.51 -18.30
N SER A 9 26.96 14.39 -18.89
CA SER A 9 26.71 14.72 -20.30
C SER A 9 26.97 16.19 -20.61
N THR A 10 27.28 16.49 -21.88
CA THR A 10 27.73 17.83 -22.33
C THR A 10 26.70 18.93 -22.04
N TRP A 11 25.40 18.61 -22.09
CA TRP A 11 24.34 19.56 -21.76
C TRP A 11 24.34 19.93 -20.26
N VAL A 12 24.61 18.97 -19.35
CA VAL A 12 24.73 19.21 -17.91
C VAL A 12 25.95 20.08 -17.59
N GLN A 13 27.08 19.82 -18.25
CA GLN A 13 28.30 20.63 -18.09
C GLN A 13 28.09 22.08 -18.57
N THR A 14 27.30 22.27 -19.63
CA THR A 14 26.96 23.60 -20.17
C THR A 14 26.15 24.41 -19.17
N GLU A 15 25.28 23.75 -18.45
CA GLU A 15 24.34 24.38 -17.53
C GLU A 15 24.96 24.63 -16.15
N LEU A 16 25.89 23.77 -15.72
CA LEU A 16 26.77 24.01 -14.57
C LEU A 16 27.68 25.24 -14.76
N ASN A 17 28.05 25.56 -16.00
CA ASN A 17 28.93 26.69 -16.32
C ASN A 17 28.19 28.02 -16.50
N LYS A 18 26.86 28.03 -16.57
CA LYS A 18 26.09 29.23 -16.94
C LYS A 18 25.45 29.98 -15.78
N ASP A 19 25.01 29.31 -14.70
CA ASP A 19 24.62 29.97 -13.45
C ASP A 19 24.33 28.92 -12.36
N TYR A 20 25.29 28.73 -11.46
CA TYR A 20 25.31 27.68 -10.43
C TYR A 20 24.08 27.64 -9.50
N ILE A 21 23.33 28.74 -9.40
CA ILE A 21 22.23 28.92 -8.44
C ILE A 21 20.89 28.41 -9.00
N SER A 22 20.71 28.41 -10.33
CA SER A 22 19.44 28.02 -10.97
C SER A 22 19.18 26.52 -10.88
N LEU A 23 20.19 25.70 -11.21
CA LEU A 23 20.07 24.24 -11.17
C LEU A 23 19.98 23.70 -9.75
N TYR A 24 20.74 24.26 -8.81
CA TYR A 24 20.62 23.88 -7.41
C TYR A 24 19.22 24.18 -6.89
N ASN A 25 18.64 25.36 -7.18
CA ASN A 25 17.28 25.69 -6.77
C ASN A 25 16.21 24.84 -7.46
N ILE A 26 16.38 24.48 -8.73
CA ILE A 26 15.43 23.60 -9.43
C ILE A 26 15.51 22.20 -8.84
N VAL A 27 16.71 21.64 -8.66
CA VAL A 27 16.90 20.32 -8.04
C VAL A 27 16.40 20.35 -6.60
N GLU A 28 16.75 21.35 -5.79
CA GLU A 28 16.28 21.48 -4.41
C GLU A 28 14.76 21.73 -4.35
N CYS A 29 14.14 22.48 -5.28
CA CYS A 29 12.68 22.63 -5.34
C CYS A 29 11.95 21.35 -5.79
N THR A 30 12.49 20.64 -6.77
CA THR A 30 11.95 19.37 -7.27
C THR A 30 12.11 18.25 -6.25
N LEU A 31 13.24 18.21 -5.53
CA LEU A 31 13.50 17.25 -4.48
C LEU A 31 12.82 17.62 -3.15
N SER A 32 12.73 18.90 -2.75
CA SER A 32 12.23 19.27 -1.41
C SER A 32 10.71 19.19 -1.27
N LYS A 33 9.93 19.53 -2.31
CA LYS A 33 8.47 19.53 -2.22
C LYS A 33 7.81 18.28 -2.77
N GLY A 34 8.40 17.63 -3.77
CA GLY A 34 7.91 16.36 -4.32
C GLY A 34 8.29 15.16 -3.45
N ILE A 35 9.57 15.05 -3.07
CA ILE A 35 10.05 13.87 -2.32
C ILE A 35 9.57 13.87 -0.86
N GLN A 36 9.41 15.03 -0.22
CA GLN A 36 8.87 15.05 1.15
C GLN A 36 7.41 14.61 1.18
N THR A 37 6.57 15.09 0.25
CA THR A 37 5.19 14.62 0.14
C THR A 37 5.11 13.17 -0.31
N ASP A 38 5.96 12.74 -1.25
CA ASP A 38 5.96 11.36 -1.73
C ASP A 38 6.48 10.39 -0.66
N HIS A 39 7.44 10.81 0.17
CA HIS A 39 7.93 10.03 1.31
C HIS A 39 6.90 9.95 2.43
N GLU A 40 6.24 11.06 2.78
CA GLU A 40 5.17 11.03 3.79
C GLU A 40 3.98 10.18 3.32
N ILE A 41 3.59 10.27 2.04
CA ILE A 41 2.56 9.43 1.44
C ILE A 41 2.99 7.95 1.45
N TYR A 42 4.25 7.67 1.10
CA TYR A 42 4.83 6.33 1.12
C TYR A 42 4.76 5.72 2.53
N GLU A 43 5.30 6.42 3.54
CA GLU A 43 5.32 5.96 4.92
C GLU A 43 3.90 5.77 5.47
N ASN A 44 2.98 6.69 5.15
CA ASN A 44 1.58 6.58 5.57
C ASN A 44 0.88 5.35 4.98
N ILE A 45 1.11 5.04 3.69
CA ILE A 45 0.54 3.85 3.07
C ILE A 45 1.16 2.59 3.64
N LEU A 46 2.48 2.59 3.84
CA LEU A 46 3.22 1.48 4.40
C LEU A 46 2.73 1.18 5.82
N ASP A 47 2.64 2.18 6.68
CA ASP A 47 2.18 2.05 8.07
C ASP A 47 0.70 1.62 8.12
N ALA A 48 -0.16 2.16 7.25
CA ALA A 48 -1.55 1.74 7.13
C ALA A 48 -1.68 0.25 6.74
N LEU A 49 -0.86 -0.22 5.80
CA LEU A 49 -0.84 -1.64 5.42
C LEU A 49 -0.23 -2.53 6.52
N TYR A 50 0.79 -2.06 7.24
CA TYR A 50 1.38 -2.81 8.36
C TYR A 50 0.41 -2.98 9.54
N ASN A 51 -0.41 -1.96 9.79
CA ASN A 51 -1.36 -1.91 10.89
C ASN A 51 -2.78 -2.33 10.49
N ILE A 52 -2.94 -2.83 9.27
CA ILE A 52 -4.24 -3.27 8.78
C ILE A 52 -4.80 -4.40 9.65
N SER A 53 -6.03 -4.22 10.09
CA SER A 53 -6.74 -5.18 10.92
C SER A 53 -8.24 -5.01 10.74
N PHE A 54 -8.95 -6.14 10.82
CA PHE A 54 -10.40 -6.17 10.87
C PHE A 54 -10.85 -6.60 12.26
N ASP A 55 -11.59 -5.73 12.93
CA ASP A 55 -12.07 -5.91 14.30
C ASP A 55 -13.55 -6.32 14.38
N GLY A 56 -14.26 -6.32 13.25
CA GLY A 56 -15.68 -6.62 13.16
C GLY A 56 -16.63 -5.47 13.48
N ASN A 57 -16.12 -4.30 13.90
CA ASN A 57 -16.91 -3.09 14.17
C ASN A 57 -17.00 -2.20 12.93
N THR A 58 -15.94 -2.22 12.10
CA THR A 58 -15.92 -1.50 10.83
C THR A 58 -16.83 -2.21 9.82
N ASP A 59 -17.59 -1.45 9.03
CA ASP A 59 -18.34 -2.01 7.89
C ASP A 59 -17.39 -2.76 6.95
N ALA A 60 -17.71 -4.01 6.66
CA ALA A 60 -16.81 -4.87 5.89
C ALA A 60 -16.68 -4.47 4.41
N SER A 61 -17.68 -3.81 3.84
CA SER A 61 -17.61 -3.27 2.48
C SER A 61 -16.67 -2.06 2.43
N ILE A 62 -16.73 -1.20 3.46
CA ILE A 62 -15.78 -0.09 3.65
C ILE A 62 -14.38 -0.66 3.87
N PHE A 63 -14.22 -1.65 4.76
CA PHE A 63 -12.93 -2.28 5.03
C PHE A 63 -12.28 -2.87 3.77
N ARG A 64 -13.06 -3.62 2.97
CA ARG A 64 -12.60 -4.17 1.69
C ARG A 64 -12.16 -3.07 0.73
N SER A 65 -13.01 -2.06 0.53
CA SER A 65 -12.73 -0.95 -0.41
C SER A 65 -11.48 -0.18 0.01
N THR A 66 -11.32 0.12 1.30
CA THR A 66 -10.15 0.79 1.86
C THR A 66 -8.88 -0.04 1.69
N THR A 67 -8.95 -1.35 1.98
CA THR A 67 -7.80 -2.26 1.85
C THR A 67 -7.32 -2.34 0.40
N LEU A 68 -8.23 -2.54 -0.55
CA LEU A 68 -7.88 -2.59 -1.98
C LEU A 68 -7.37 -1.24 -2.48
N GLY A 69 -7.95 -0.13 -2.01
CA GLY A 69 -7.47 1.22 -2.31
C GLY A 69 -6.03 1.44 -1.83
N LEU A 70 -5.71 1.08 -0.58
CA LEU A 70 -4.34 1.13 -0.04
C LEU A 70 -3.39 0.24 -0.82
N ARG A 71 -3.83 -0.97 -1.19
CA ARG A 71 -3.02 -1.90 -1.97
C ARG A 71 -2.71 -1.36 -3.37
N ASN A 72 -3.68 -0.77 -4.05
CA ASN A 72 -3.49 -0.17 -5.37
C ASN A 72 -2.53 1.02 -5.30
N LYS A 73 -2.69 1.90 -4.31
CA LYS A 73 -1.74 3.00 -4.08
C LYS A 73 -0.33 2.50 -3.79
N ALA A 74 -0.20 1.42 -3.02
CA ALA A 74 1.10 0.77 -2.80
C ALA A 74 1.71 0.22 -4.09
N ARG A 75 0.90 -0.29 -5.04
CA ARG A 75 1.39 -0.69 -6.37
C ARG A 75 1.81 0.52 -7.20
N GLU A 76 1.05 1.61 -7.17
CA GLU A 76 1.37 2.86 -7.89
C GLU A 76 2.68 3.49 -7.41
N LEU A 77 3.03 3.30 -6.15
CA LEU A 77 4.25 3.82 -5.51
C LEU A 77 5.39 2.79 -5.43
N ASP A 78 5.29 1.65 -6.15
CA ASP A 78 6.28 0.57 -6.14
C ASP A 78 6.65 0.04 -4.73
N ILE A 79 5.70 0.10 -3.79
CA ILE A 79 5.88 -0.46 -2.44
C ILE A 79 5.81 -1.98 -2.52
N SER A 80 6.95 -2.63 -2.22
CA SER A 80 7.09 -4.09 -2.26
C SER A 80 6.46 -4.75 -1.03
N ILE A 81 5.13 -4.81 -1.02
CA ILE A 81 4.35 -5.55 -0.03
C ILE A 81 3.48 -6.59 -0.73
N SER A 82 3.55 -7.83 -0.25
CA SER A 82 2.84 -8.95 -0.87
C SER A 82 1.42 -9.08 -0.34
N ASP A 83 0.52 -9.49 -1.22
CA ASP A 83 -0.88 -9.78 -0.91
C ASP A 83 -0.97 -10.89 0.15
N ASP A 84 -0.05 -11.87 0.11
CA ASP A 84 0.09 -12.91 1.13
C ASP A 84 0.40 -12.33 2.53
N TRP A 85 1.33 -11.37 2.62
CA TRP A 85 1.68 -10.74 3.88
C TRP A 85 0.48 -9.99 4.47
N ILE A 86 -0.23 -9.20 3.64
CA ILE A 86 -1.43 -8.44 4.03
C ILE A 86 -2.51 -9.41 4.50
N SER A 87 -2.74 -10.49 3.75
CA SER A 87 -3.77 -11.48 4.06
C SER A 87 -3.50 -12.18 5.40
N ARG A 88 -2.25 -12.59 5.65
CA ARG A 88 -1.86 -13.17 6.95
C ARG A 88 -2.05 -12.19 8.10
N ARG A 89 -1.78 -10.90 7.87
CA ARG A 89 -1.96 -9.86 8.89
C ARG A 89 -3.44 -9.72 9.27
N ILE A 90 -4.32 -9.65 8.28
CA ILE A 90 -5.78 -9.60 8.48
C ILE A 90 -6.27 -10.87 9.17
N LEU A 91 -5.88 -12.06 8.69
CA LEU A 91 -6.27 -13.34 9.30
C LEU A 91 -5.90 -13.43 10.78
N LYS A 92 -4.74 -12.91 11.18
CA LYS A 92 -4.31 -12.85 12.59
C LYS A 92 -5.14 -11.90 13.45
N SER A 93 -5.79 -10.89 12.85
CA SER A 93 -6.64 -9.96 13.61
C SER A 93 -8.06 -10.47 13.81
N LEU A 94 -8.50 -11.46 13.01
CA LEU A 94 -9.86 -11.99 13.07
C LEU A 94 -10.14 -12.66 14.42
N LYS A 95 -11.26 -12.28 15.03
CA LYS A 95 -11.71 -12.77 16.34
C LYS A 95 -13.22 -12.98 16.34
N GLY A 96 -13.73 -13.67 17.37
CA GLY A 96 -15.16 -13.86 17.59
C GLY A 96 -15.84 -14.54 16.39
N ASN A 97 -16.91 -13.92 15.87
CA ASN A 97 -17.71 -14.45 14.76
C ASN A 97 -16.92 -14.63 13.44
N TYR A 98 -15.73 -14.04 13.33
CA TYR A 98 -14.86 -14.14 12.15
C TYR A 98 -13.73 -15.17 12.32
N ALA A 99 -13.53 -15.73 13.53
CA ALA A 99 -12.46 -16.70 13.80
C ALA A 99 -12.60 -18.00 12.99
N GLY A 100 -13.80 -18.30 12.50
CA GLY A 100 -14.09 -19.46 11.66
C GLY A 100 -13.78 -19.29 10.17
N ILE A 101 -13.24 -18.14 9.74
CA ILE A 101 -12.78 -17.97 8.35
C ILE A 101 -11.60 -18.92 8.12
N ASN A 102 -11.82 -19.93 7.28
CA ASN A 102 -10.85 -20.97 7.00
C ASN A 102 -9.70 -20.44 6.14
N ALA A 103 -8.57 -20.13 6.76
CA ALA A 103 -7.39 -19.65 6.07
C ALA A 103 -6.94 -20.62 4.96
N ASP A 104 -6.99 -21.94 5.18
CA ASP A 104 -6.47 -22.92 4.22
C ASP A 104 -7.26 -22.94 2.91
N TYR A 105 -8.56 -22.61 2.95
CA TYR A 105 -9.39 -22.47 1.75
C TYR A 105 -8.97 -21.28 0.88
N LEU A 106 -8.38 -20.25 1.49
CA LEU A 106 -7.96 -19.02 0.82
C LEU A 106 -6.53 -19.09 0.26
N LYS A 107 -5.85 -20.23 0.43
CA LYS A 107 -4.45 -20.40 0.06
C LYS A 107 -4.32 -21.06 -1.32
N ILE A 108 -3.92 -20.30 -2.32
CA ILE A 108 -3.67 -20.77 -3.68
C ILE A 108 -2.16 -20.92 -3.87
N SER A 109 -1.70 -22.13 -4.22
CA SER A 109 -0.30 -22.40 -4.60
C SER A 109 0.77 -21.81 -3.65
N GLY A 110 0.48 -21.75 -2.35
CA GLY A 110 1.42 -21.25 -1.33
C GLY A 110 1.20 -19.81 -0.86
N SER A 111 0.35 -19.04 -1.52
CA SER A 111 0.00 -17.65 -1.16
C SER A 111 -1.50 -17.49 -0.88
N TYR A 112 -1.85 -16.58 0.02
CA TYR A 112 -3.25 -16.20 0.19
C TYR A 112 -3.72 -15.24 -0.90
N ASP A 113 -4.95 -15.45 -1.38
CA ASP A 113 -5.65 -14.49 -2.24
C ASP A 113 -6.29 -13.40 -1.35
N LEU A 114 -5.78 -12.18 -1.46
CA LEU A 114 -6.26 -11.04 -0.69
C LEU A 114 -7.69 -10.65 -1.07
N GLU A 115 -8.04 -10.71 -2.35
CA GLU A 115 -9.38 -10.32 -2.79
C GLU A 115 -10.43 -11.31 -2.29
N GLU A 116 -10.14 -12.60 -2.39
CA GLU A 116 -11.03 -13.66 -1.90
C GLU A 116 -11.18 -13.63 -0.37
N LEU A 117 -10.09 -13.32 0.36
CA LEU A 117 -10.15 -13.11 1.81
C LEU A 117 -11.09 -11.95 2.18
N LEU A 118 -10.91 -10.79 1.55
CA LEU A 118 -11.74 -9.61 1.83
C LEU A 118 -13.20 -9.85 1.47
N PHE A 119 -13.45 -10.55 0.36
CA PHE A 119 -14.80 -10.96 -0.03
C PHE A 119 -15.42 -11.91 0.99
N THR A 120 -14.66 -12.89 1.49
CA THR A 120 -15.11 -13.82 2.53
C THR A 120 -15.47 -13.10 3.82
N ILE A 121 -14.67 -12.11 4.25
CA ILE A 121 -14.98 -11.26 5.42
C ILE A 121 -16.30 -10.51 5.20
N GLN A 122 -16.47 -9.87 4.03
CA GLN A 122 -17.68 -9.12 3.69
C GLN A 122 -18.94 -10.00 3.69
N LYS A 123 -18.83 -11.20 3.11
CA LYS A 123 -19.90 -12.21 3.15
C LYS A 123 -20.22 -12.60 4.59
N LYS A 124 -19.21 -12.86 5.40
CA LYS A 124 -19.39 -13.23 6.80
C LYS A 124 -20.07 -12.13 7.61
N SER A 125 -19.71 -10.86 7.38
CA SER A 125 -20.38 -9.72 8.02
C SER A 125 -21.85 -9.62 7.63
N SER A 126 -22.18 -9.90 6.36
CA SER A 126 -23.58 -9.94 5.88
C SER A 126 -24.39 -11.05 6.56
N GLU A 127 -23.79 -12.24 6.74
CA GLU A 127 -24.39 -13.35 7.49
C GLU A 127 -24.68 -12.97 8.94
N ILE A 128 -23.71 -12.33 9.62
CA ILE A 128 -23.84 -11.88 11.02
C ILE A 128 -24.91 -10.79 11.16
N ALA A 129 -24.97 -9.85 10.21
CA ALA A 129 -25.93 -8.76 10.21
C ALA A 129 -27.38 -9.21 9.95
N GLY A 130 -27.61 -10.50 9.66
CA GLY A 130 -28.95 -11.02 9.43
C GLY A 130 -29.54 -10.62 8.07
N LEU A 131 -28.68 -10.37 7.05
CA LEU A 131 -29.14 -10.37 5.66
C LEU A 131 -29.37 -11.83 5.20
N SER A 132 -30.34 -12.49 5.84
CA SER A 132 -31.06 -13.63 5.29
C SER A 132 -31.99 -13.13 4.17
N LYS A 133 -31.44 -12.75 3.02
CA LYS A 133 -32.24 -12.66 1.79
C LYS A 133 -31.46 -13.29 0.65
N ASN A 134 -31.68 -14.60 0.54
CA ASN A 134 -31.72 -15.42 -0.67
C ASN A 134 -30.92 -14.88 -1.87
N PHE A 135 -29.80 -15.54 -2.16
CA PHE A 135 -29.40 -15.78 -3.55
C PHE A 135 -30.08 -17.05 -4.04
#